data_AF-A0A2A4PGI9-F1
#
_entry.id   AF-A0A2A4PGI9-F1
#
_cell.length_a   1.000
_cell.length_b   1.000
_cell.length_c   1.000
_cell.angle_alpha   90.00
_cell.angle_beta   90.00
_cell.angle_gamma   90.00
#
_symmetry.space_group_name_H-M   'P 1'
#
loop_
_entity.id
_entity.type
_entity.pdbx_description
1 polymer ?
#
loop_
_entity_poly.entity_id
_entity_poly.type
_entity_poly.pdbx_seq_one_letter_code
_entity_poly.pdbx_strand_id
1 'polypeptide(L)'
;MSASRPTCDAFPMKSTFTLVSVLLTIPSMAVSAQDYIRVPGDYPTIQEAVDVAAPYDFVVVAPGTYQANGAPFAVIDKPLTLLGGGSEGTYMSVLDGGAYGSGTDNSCPSTTWARAIDIHSSDVTIQGFRIQNFMGAQSGNDWGVAIMARGDCHTPQVTYSNLNIDDVATVDCRQAINFYQVDESLVSAIDCTYVLGVPDDYGITMRHSNQVEVSKCYLDTGIYMAPGCDNARVLNNRIFDSPSHGIWIGAHENATGPNSDSPTVSGNRVTRAGGGGIVIASNPAETVTDALVRGNVVRRTFGGPSDYGGITIIGGTFEGLRVSINDSRQSKASQPGLLIADCTMGYGGIDRNRFAGNAGPGILLHNVSRGAGDLLVVYNSLHSNVGNQIDILLEDASTPMLTATYNWWGDWTGPYHSTINPNGSGGSVGDNINFDNWLWIDSYRAPYIRTAGMEAGTTGRVMVKYCTPWSPVQMYFSLNGGGPFVSAMGTMSVTPPFEMLPKVWTDHKGNAQNNFHVPASLMGLPIWFQAYDFKQERLSNGHSVIVR
;
A
#
# COMPACT_ATOMS: atom_id res chain seq x y z
N MET A 1 15.39 80.66 6.69
CA MET A 1 14.95 79.26 6.65
C MET A 1 14.62 78.89 5.22
N SER A 2 15.49 78.10 4.59
CA SER A 2 15.32 77.43 3.29
C SER A 2 16.72 76.96 2.89
N ALA A 3 16.93 75.65 2.75
CA ALA A 3 18.20 75.05 2.35
C ALA A 3 18.03 74.40 0.97
N SER A 4 19.01 74.66 0.09
CA SER A 4 19.09 74.18 -1.29
C SER A 4 20.16 73.08 -1.45
N ARG A 5 19.84 72.05 -2.24
CA ARG A 5 20.73 71.00 -2.82
C ARG A 5 21.60 71.59 -3.97
N PRO A 6 22.73 71.00 -4.46
CA PRO A 6 22.84 69.65 -5.09
C PRO A 6 24.20 68.89 -4.97
N THR A 7 24.31 67.73 -5.64
CA THR A 7 25.33 66.65 -5.61
C THR A 7 26.49 66.77 -6.63
N CYS A 8 27.68 66.21 -6.35
CA CYS A 8 28.71 65.80 -7.35
C CYS A 8 29.82 64.86 -6.80
N ASP A 9 30.19 63.87 -7.63
CA ASP A 9 31.40 63.03 -7.89
C ASP A 9 32.72 63.00 -7.05
N ALA A 10 33.32 61.78 -7.00
CA ALA A 10 34.69 61.38 -7.45
C ALA A 10 35.77 60.79 -6.45
N PHE A 11 36.40 59.70 -6.93
CA PHE A 11 37.85 59.29 -6.86
C PHE A 11 38.41 58.31 -5.77
N PRO A 12 39.57 57.60 -6.01
CA PRO A 12 39.67 56.13 -6.15
C PRO A 12 40.69 55.43 -5.18
N MET A 13 40.91 54.11 -5.30
CA MET A 13 42.06 53.41 -4.68
C MET A 13 42.71 52.36 -5.61
N LYS A 14 44.05 52.41 -5.70
CA LYS A 14 44.96 51.54 -6.50
C LYS A 14 45.36 50.28 -5.72
N SER A 15 45.68 49.17 -6.41
CA SER A 15 46.98 48.44 -6.34
C SER A 15 46.92 46.99 -6.86
N THR A 16 47.60 46.78 -8.00
CA THR A 16 48.46 45.65 -8.43
C THR A 16 48.37 44.26 -7.75
N PHE A 17 48.10 43.23 -8.57
CA PHE A 17 48.50 41.82 -8.35
C PHE A 17 49.07 41.21 -9.65
N THR A 18 50.23 40.59 -9.55
CA THR A 18 51.00 39.94 -10.63
C THR A 18 50.37 38.59 -11.00
N LEU A 19 50.06 38.36 -12.29
CA LEU A 19 49.54 37.08 -12.80
C LEU A 19 50.71 36.10 -13.07
N VAL A 20 50.74 34.99 -12.33
CA VAL A 20 51.49 33.79 -12.68
C VAL A 20 50.52 32.85 -13.38
N SER A 21 50.69 32.63 -14.68
CA SER A 21 49.89 31.69 -15.47
C SER A 21 50.31 30.25 -15.18
N VAL A 22 49.65 29.61 -14.21
CA VAL A 22 49.66 28.16 -14.05
C VAL A 22 48.69 27.59 -15.09
N LEU A 23 49.22 26.90 -16.09
CA LEU A 23 48.43 26.13 -17.05
C LEU A 23 47.86 24.91 -16.31
N LEU A 24 46.68 25.07 -15.71
CA LEU A 24 45.95 23.98 -15.08
C LEU A 24 45.38 23.11 -16.20
N THR A 25 46.01 21.98 -16.50
CA THR A 25 45.39 20.91 -17.30
C THR A 25 44.24 20.35 -16.46
N ILE A 26 43.04 20.90 -16.66
CA ILE A 26 41.80 20.27 -16.22
C ILE A 26 41.74 18.96 -17.02
N PRO A 27 41.78 17.77 -16.38
CA PRO A 27 41.47 16.56 -17.11
C PRO A 27 40.06 16.76 -17.64
N SER A 28 39.93 16.80 -18.97
CA SER A 28 38.63 16.72 -19.62
C SER A 28 38.03 15.39 -19.19
N MET A 29 37.13 15.41 -18.20
CA MET A 29 36.16 14.34 -18.08
C MET A 29 35.34 14.45 -19.36
N ALA A 30 35.70 13.66 -20.36
CA ALA A 30 34.82 13.43 -21.48
C ALA A 30 33.55 12.85 -20.86
N VAL A 31 32.50 13.65 -20.80
CA VAL A 31 31.14 13.13 -20.72
C VAL A 31 31.00 12.32 -22.00
N SER A 32 31.16 11.00 -21.89
CA SER A 32 30.85 10.10 -23.00
C SER A 32 29.40 10.37 -23.37
N ALA A 33 29.13 10.63 -24.65
CA ALA A 33 27.75 10.62 -25.12
C ALA A 33 27.19 9.21 -24.87
N GLN A 34 26.08 9.10 -24.17
CA GLN A 34 25.40 7.80 -23.98
C GLN A 34 25.02 7.28 -25.35
N ASP A 35 25.49 6.07 -25.69
CA ASP A 35 25.19 5.45 -26.97
C ASP A 35 23.97 4.51 -26.88
N TYR A 36 23.36 4.24 -28.03
CA TYR A 36 22.23 3.34 -28.16
C TYR A 36 22.65 2.09 -28.94
N ILE A 37 22.80 0.98 -28.22
CA ILE A 37 23.21 -0.31 -28.77
C ILE A 37 21.97 -1.19 -28.96
N ARG A 38 21.64 -1.54 -30.19
CA ARG A 38 20.39 -2.27 -30.51
C ARG A 38 20.62 -3.76 -30.65
N VAL A 39 19.72 -4.56 -30.09
CA VAL A 39 19.73 -6.02 -30.18
C VAL A 39 18.44 -6.48 -30.88
N PRO A 40 18.51 -7.32 -31.94
CA PRO A 40 19.70 -7.96 -32.50
C PRO A 40 20.44 -7.13 -33.59
N GLY A 41 20.09 -5.84 -33.76
CA GLY A 41 20.50 -5.05 -34.93
C GLY A 41 21.99 -4.74 -35.02
N ASP A 42 22.59 -4.31 -33.91
CA ASP A 42 24.02 -3.97 -33.81
C ASP A 42 24.83 -5.17 -33.27
N TYR A 43 24.25 -5.93 -32.33
CA TYR A 43 24.80 -7.19 -31.81
C TYR A 43 23.74 -8.28 -31.76
N PRO A 44 24.08 -9.55 -32.07
CA PRO A 44 23.11 -10.65 -32.13
C PRO A 44 22.53 -11.06 -30.78
N THR A 45 23.25 -10.84 -29.68
CA THR A 45 22.83 -11.22 -28.33
C THR A 45 22.83 -10.03 -27.37
N ILE A 46 22.02 -10.12 -26.32
CA ILE A 46 21.92 -9.08 -25.28
C ILE A 46 23.24 -8.97 -24.52
N GLN A 47 23.87 -10.10 -24.15
CA GLN A 47 25.15 -10.09 -23.46
C GLN A 47 26.25 -9.41 -24.28
N GLU A 48 26.37 -9.67 -25.59
CA GLU A 48 27.38 -9.01 -26.41
C GLU A 48 27.21 -7.49 -26.45
N ALA A 49 25.96 -7.01 -26.48
CA ALA A 49 25.66 -5.58 -26.38
C ALA A 49 26.03 -5.00 -25.00
N VAL A 50 25.80 -5.75 -23.93
CA VAL A 50 26.21 -5.35 -22.56
C VAL A 50 27.73 -5.31 -22.44
N ASP A 51 28.44 -6.28 -23.01
CA ASP A 51 29.90 -6.38 -22.93
C ASP A 51 30.58 -5.17 -23.60
N VAL A 52 30.08 -4.73 -24.76
CA VAL A 52 30.65 -3.61 -25.51
C VAL A 52 30.17 -2.23 -25.03
N ALA A 53 29.06 -2.17 -24.29
CA ALA A 53 28.52 -0.93 -23.74
C ALA A 53 29.54 -0.24 -22.83
N ALA A 54 29.67 1.08 -22.97
CA ALA A 54 30.31 1.92 -21.97
C ALA A 54 29.36 2.16 -20.78
N PRO A 55 29.88 2.51 -19.59
CA PRO A 55 29.03 2.89 -18.48
C PRO A 55 28.03 4.00 -18.86
N TYR A 56 26.78 3.81 -18.43
CA TYR A 56 25.60 4.64 -18.67
C TYR A 56 25.02 4.60 -20.09
N ASP A 57 25.47 3.70 -20.96
CA ASP A 57 24.85 3.49 -22.27
C ASP A 57 23.47 2.82 -22.19
N PHE A 58 22.76 2.84 -23.32
CA PHE A 58 21.48 2.18 -23.50
C PHE A 58 21.63 0.90 -24.35
N VAL A 59 21.26 -0.24 -23.79
CA VAL A 59 21.08 -1.49 -24.54
C VAL A 59 19.59 -1.65 -24.85
N VAL A 60 19.22 -1.51 -26.11
CA VAL A 60 17.83 -1.54 -26.58
C VAL A 60 17.50 -2.87 -27.26
N VAL A 61 16.65 -3.66 -26.63
CA VAL A 61 16.22 -4.99 -27.07
C VAL A 61 14.92 -4.86 -27.86
N ALA A 62 14.97 -5.16 -29.16
CA ALA A 62 13.82 -5.11 -30.04
C ALA A 62 12.71 -6.09 -29.60
N PRO A 63 11.45 -5.82 -29.97
CA PRO A 63 10.35 -6.76 -29.75
C PRO A 63 10.63 -8.13 -30.36
N GLY A 64 10.37 -9.18 -29.59
CA GLY A 64 10.65 -10.55 -30.01
C GLY A 64 10.78 -11.50 -28.82
N THR A 65 10.89 -12.79 -29.10
CA THR A 65 11.15 -13.82 -28.09
C THR A 65 12.60 -14.28 -28.18
N TYR A 66 13.33 -14.08 -27.08
CA TYR A 66 14.72 -14.47 -26.90
C TYR A 66 14.74 -15.74 -26.04
N GLN A 67 15.44 -16.77 -26.50
CA GLN A 67 15.50 -18.07 -25.83
C GLN A 67 16.80 -18.21 -25.05
N ALA A 68 16.72 -18.68 -23.82
CA ALA A 68 17.88 -18.93 -22.98
C ALA A 68 18.74 -20.07 -23.55
N ASN A 69 20.06 -19.99 -23.36
CA ASN A 69 21.04 -20.87 -23.99
C ASN A 69 22.10 -21.43 -23.02
N GLY A 70 21.74 -21.65 -21.76
CA GLY A 70 22.70 -22.12 -20.75
C GLY A 70 23.32 -21.02 -19.87
N ALA A 71 23.03 -19.75 -20.16
CA ALA A 71 23.49 -18.58 -19.41
C ALA A 71 22.35 -17.53 -19.25
N PRO A 72 22.49 -16.57 -18.32
CA PRO A 72 21.59 -15.40 -18.26
C PRO A 72 21.61 -14.61 -19.57
N PHE A 73 20.52 -13.90 -19.87
CA PHE A 73 20.46 -13.04 -21.05
C PHE A 73 21.36 -11.81 -20.91
N ALA A 74 21.53 -11.33 -19.68
CA ALA A 74 22.39 -10.21 -19.35
C ALA A 74 22.99 -10.38 -17.95
N VAL A 75 24.32 -10.31 -17.87
CA VAL A 75 25.11 -10.07 -16.67
C VAL A 75 25.62 -8.64 -16.77
N ILE A 76 25.05 -7.75 -15.94
CA ILE A 76 25.28 -6.31 -15.97
C ILE A 76 26.30 -5.97 -14.87
N ASP A 77 27.55 -5.73 -15.26
CA ASP A 77 28.67 -5.45 -14.35
C ASP A 77 29.06 -3.95 -14.31
N LYS A 78 28.36 -3.11 -15.06
CA LYS A 78 28.57 -1.66 -15.17
C LYS A 78 27.25 -0.89 -15.11
N PRO A 79 27.25 0.39 -14.71
CA PRO A 79 26.08 1.26 -14.84
C PRO A 79 25.57 1.23 -16.27
N LEU A 80 24.27 0.98 -16.51
CA LEU A 80 23.66 1.04 -17.84
C LEU A 80 22.13 1.00 -17.77
N THR A 81 21.48 1.28 -18.89
CA THR A 81 20.04 1.08 -19.04
C THR A 81 19.77 -0.05 -20.03
N LEU A 82 19.05 -1.09 -19.60
CA LEU A 82 18.54 -2.17 -20.44
C LEU A 82 17.05 -1.95 -20.73
N LEU A 83 16.71 -1.71 -21.99
CA LEU A 83 15.37 -1.34 -22.45
C LEU A 83 14.79 -2.40 -23.39
N GLY A 84 13.64 -2.95 -23.06
CA GLY A 84 12.82 -3.77 -23.95
C GLY A 84 11.68 -2.98 -24.60
N GLY A 85 10.95 -3.62 -25.51
CA GLY A 85 9.83 -3.02 -26.24
C GLY A 85 8.51 -2.95 -25.43
N GLY A 86 8.47 -3.53 -24.24
CA GLY A 86 7.32 -3.55 -23.32
C GLY A 86 7.11 -4.91 -22.65
N SER A 87 6.39 -4.92 -21.52
CA SER A 87 6.05 -6.15 -20.79
C SER A 87 4.77 -6.86 -21.27
N GLU A 88 3.91 -6.15 -22.00
CA GLU A 88 2.63 -6.65 -22.54
C GLU A 88 2.39 -6.16 -23.98
N GLY A 89 1.46 -6.82 -24.68
CA GLY A 89 1.00 -6.39 -26.01
C GLY A 89 1.88 -6.86 -27.19
N THR A 90 1.68 -6.25 -28.36
CA THR A 90 2.27 -6.71 -29.63
C THR A 90 3.76 -6.38 -29.77
N TYR A 91 4.27 -5.44 -28.98
CA TYR A 91 5.66 -4.98 -29.05
C TYR A 91 6.51 -5.47 -27.88
N MET A 92 6.09 -6.54 -27.20
CA MET A 92 6.82 -7.04 -26.03
C MET A 92 8.18 -7.67 -26.37
N SER A 93 9.17 -7.44 -25.51
CA SER A 93 10.45 -8.15 -25.52
C SER A 93 10.40 -9.26 -24.49
N VAL A 94 10.35 -10.52 -24.96
CA VAL A 94 10.18 -11.71 -24.13
C VAL A 94 11.52 -12.40 -23.90
N LEU A 95 11.93 -12.52 -22.65
CA LEU A 95 13.05 -13.33 -22.20
C LEU A 95 12.53 -14.68 -21.69
N ASP A 96 12.72 -15.74 -22.47
CA ASP A 96 12.14 -17.06 -22.21
C ASP A 96 13.21 -18.07 -21.75
N GLY A 97 13.07 -18.55 -20.51
CA GLY A 97 13.96 -19.54 -19.89
C GLY A 97 13.78 -20.97 -20.40
N GLY A 98 12.70 -21.26 -21.13
CA GLY A 98 12.29 -22.62 -21.50
C GLY A 98 11.87 -23.47 -20.30
N ALA A 99 11.74 -24.80 -20.45
CA ALA A 99 11.06 -25.67 -19.48
C ALA A 99 11.55 -25.62 -18.01
N TYR A 100 12.76 -25.10 -17.74
CA TYR A 100 13.36 -25.10 -16.39
C TYR A 100 14.21 -23.87 -16.06
N GLY A 101 14.22 -22.83 -16.91
CA GLY A 101 15.20 -21.75 -16.80
C GLY A 101 16.61 -22.27 -17.09
N SER A 102 16.96 -22.43 -18.36
CA SER A 102 18.29 -22.96 -18.74
C SER A 102 19.47 -22.05 -18.39
N GLY A 103 19.23 -20.79 -18.01
CA GLY A 103 20.27 -19.82 -17.72
C GLY A 103 20.86 -19.94 -16.32
N THR A 104 21.78 -20.87 -16.10
CA THR A 104 22.53 -20.94 -14.84
C THR A 104 23.78 -20.07 -14.94
N ASP A 105 24.00 -19.22 -13.94
CA ASP A 105 25.31 -18.61 -13.74
C ASP A 105 25.89 -19.09 -12.41
N ASN A 106 27.19 -19.41 -12.41
CA ASN A 106 27.94 -19.92 -11.27
C ASN A 106 28.96 -18.90 -10.74
N SER A 107 28.92 -17.65 -11.22
CA SER A 107 29.79 -16.56 -10.77
C SER A 107 29.64 -16.28 -9.27
N CYS A 108 28.45 -16.54 -8.72
CA CYS A 108 28.18 -16.58 -7.29
C CYS A 108 28.41 -18.01 -6.76
N PRO A 109 29.51 -18.29 -6.02
CA PRO A 109 29.87 -19.66 -5.62
C PRO A 109 28.86 -20.33 -4.68
N SER A 110 27.93 -19.57 -4.11
CA SER A 110 26.90 -20.02 -3.18
C SER A 110 25.55 -20.32 -3.85
N THR A 111 25.37 -20.10 -5.16
CA THR A 111 24.09 -20.35 -5.85
C THR A 111 24.26 -20.90 -7.27
N THR A 112 23.54 -21.98 -7.60
CA THR A 112 23.45 -22.59 -8.95
C THR A 112 22.13 -22.24 -9.65
N TRP A 113 21.56 -21.08 -9.35
CA TRP A 113 20.18 -20.74 -9.73
C TRP A 113 20.05 -20.26 -11.17
N ALA A 114 18.92 -20.60 -11.78
CA ALA A 114 18.54 -20.09 -13.08
C ALA A 114 18.14 -18.61 -12.97
N ARG A 115 18.71 -17.75 -13.82
CA ARG A 115 18.38 -16.31 -13.82
C ARG A 115 18.30 -15.69 -15.21
N ALA A 116 17.35 -14.76 -15.42
CA ALA A 116 17.19 -14.09 -16.71
C ALA A 116 18.14 -12.91 -16.84
N ILE A 117 18.13 -12.02 -15.85
CA ILE A 117 19.01 -10.86 -15.76
C ILE A 117 19.70 -10.86 -14.40
N ASP A 118 21.00 -10.61 -14.42
CA ASP A 118 21.88 -10.63 -13.27
C ASP A 118 22.62 -9.31 -13.15
N ILE A 119 22.52 -8.66 -11.98
CA ILE A 119 23.01 -7.30 -11.77
C ILE A 119 24.15 -7.33 -10.75
N HIS A 120 25.33 -6.88 -11.20
CA HIS A 120 26.56 -6.75 -10.43
C HIS A 120 27.07 -5.30 -10.37
N SER A 121 26.20 -4.32 -10.61
CA SER A 121 26.54 -2.89 -10.59
C SER A 121 25.44 -2.03 -9.98
N SER A 122 25.83 -0.88 -9.43
CA SER A 122 24.90 0.22 -9.11
C SER A 122 24.49 0.97 -10.38
N ASP A 123 23.47 1.84 -10.26
CA ASP A 123 23.03 2.73 -11.33
C ASP A 123 22.56 1.96 -12.58
N VAL A 124 21.76 0.92 -12.37
CA VAL A 124 21.20 0.07 -13.43
C VAL A 124 19.70 0.29 -13.54
N THR A 125 19.23 0.54 -14.76
CA THR A 125 17.80 0.58 -15.08
C THR A 125 17.43 -0.60 -15.97
N ILE A 126 16.36 -1.33 -15.62
CA ILE A 126 15.77 -2.37 -16.44
C ILE A 126 14.31 -2.01 -16.69
N GLN A 127 13.92 -1.92 -17.96
CA GLN A 127 12.55 -1.54 -18.31
C GLN A 127 12.00 -2.31 -19.51
N GLY A 128 10.71 -2.67 -19.46
CA GLY A 128 9.95 -3.07 -20.63
C GLY A 128 10.16 -4.52 -21.07
N PHE A 129 10.15 -5.46 -20.12
CA PHE A 129 10.38 -6.87 -20.40
C PHE A 129 9.25 -7.76 -19.93
N ARG A 130 8.95 -8.79 -20.73
CA ARG A 130 8.28 -10.00 -20.25
C ARG A 130 9.33 -11.06 -19.97
N ILE A 131 9.41 -11.58 -18.76
CA ILE A 131 10.34 -12.63 -18.39
C ILE A 131 9.53 -13.87 -18.02
N GLN A 132 9.85 -15.03 -18.59
CA GLN A 132 9.04 -16.22 -18.35
C GLN A 132 9.83 -17.51 -18.26
N ASN A 133 9.24 -18.49 -17.60
CA ASN A 133 9.75 -19.86 -17.46
C ASN A 133 11.11 -19.96 -16.74
N PHE A 134 11.30 -19.17 -15.68
CA PHE A 134 12.45 -19.28 -14.77
C PHE A 134 12.03 -20.00 -13.49
N MET A 135 11.78 -21.31 -13.62
CA MET A 135 11.29 -22.15 -12.52
C MET A 135 12.41 -22.78 -11.68
N GLY A 136 13.59 -22.98 -12.26
CA GLY A 136 14.63 -23.84 -11.69
C GLY A 136 14.35 -25.33 -11.95
N ALA A 137 15.24 -26.22 -11.50
CA ALA A 137 15.08 -27.66 -11.70
C ALA A 137 14.09 -28.28 -10.69
N GLN A 138 13.28 -29.25 -11.12
CA GLN A 138 12.26 -29.92 -10.28
C GLN A 138 12.82 -30.72 -9.08
N SER A 139 14.13 -30.96 -9.03
CA SER A 139 14.76 -31.79 -7.99
C SER A 139 15.89 -31.04 -7.27
N GLY A 140 15.58 -30.32 -6.20
CA GLY A 140 16.58 -29.76 -5.28
C GLY A 140 16.42 -28.26 -4.97
N ASN A 141 17.50 -27.66 -4.46
CA ASN A 141 17.61 -26.23 -4.11
C ASN A 141 17.89 -25.32 -5.33
N ASP A 142 17.58 -25.78 -6.54
CA ASP A 142 17.80 -25.03 -7.78
C ASP A 142 16.61 -24.11 -8.04
N TRP A 143 16.75 -22.84 -7.66
CA TRP A 143 15.70 -21.84 -7.79
C TRP A 143 15.78 -21.15 -9.16
N GLY A 144 14.68 -20.53 -9.58
CA GLY A 144 14.62 -19.72 -10.79
C GLY A 144 14.18 -18.28 -10.50
N VAL A 145 14.95 -17.30 -10.96
CA VAL A 145 14.75 -15.89 -10.65
C VAL A 145 14.68 -15.10 -11.95
N ALA A 146 13.70 -14.21 -12.12
CA ALA A 146 13.68 -13.35 -13.31
C ALA A 146 14.80 -12.30 -13.25
N ILE A 147 14.85 -11.49 -12.19
CA ILE A 147 15.88 -10.46 -12.01
C ILE A 147 16.56 -10.64 -10.65
N MET A 148 17.88 -10.70 -10.66
CA MET A 148 18.70 -10.88 -9.46
C MET A 148 19.72 -9.76 -9.31
N ALA A 149 19.94 -9.32 -8.07
CA ALA A 149 21.08 -8.50 -7.66
C ALA A 149 21.57 -8.98 -6.30
N ARG A 150 22.83 -9.44 -6.20
CA ARG A 150 23.38 -10.01 -4.96
C ARG A 150 24.79 -9.54 -4.65
N GLY A 151 24.90 -8.64 -3.67
CA GLY A 151 26.17 -8.13 -3.18
C GLY A 151 27.06 -9.16 -2.48
N ASP A 152 26.43 -10.18 -1.89
CA ASP A 152 27.09 -11.17 -1.04
C ASP A 152 27.90 -12.23 -1.79
N CYS A 153 27.70 -12.30 -3.10
CA CYS A 153 28.47 -13.11 -4.02
C CYS A 153 29.91 -12.59 -4.24
N HIS A 154 30.23 -11.38 -3.77
CA HIS A 154 31.49 -10.70 -4.04
C HIS A 154 32.39 -10.62 -2.80
N THR A 155 33.70 -10.77 -2.99
CA THR A 155 34.71 -10.48 -1.97
C THR A 155 35.61 -9.34 -2.44
N PRO A 156 35.60 -8.17 -1.79
CA PRO A 156 34.79 -7.79 -0.62
C PRO A 156 33.29 -7.68 -0.94
N GLN A 157 32.45 -7.80 0.09
CA GLN A 157 30.99 -7.66 -0.03
C GLN A 157 30.65 -6.26 -0.54
N VAL A 158 29.72 -6.17 -1.49
CA VAL A 158 29.32 -4.90 -2.14
C VAL A 158 27.86 -4.62 -1.86
N THR A 159 27.49 -3.36 -1.64
CA THR A 159 26.08 -2.93 -1.65
C THR A 159 25.80 -2.27 -3.00
N TYR A 160 24.73 -2.69 -3.68
CA TYR A 160 24.28 -2.04 -4.90
C TYR A 160 23.26 -0.96 -4.57
N SER A 161 23.24 0.10 -5.37
CA SER A 161 22.34 1.23 -5.17
C SER A 161 21.79 1.74 -6.49
N ASN A 162 20.67 2.50 -6.39
CA ASN A 162 20.03 3.12 -7.54
C ASN A 162 19.68 2.12 -8.66
N LEU A 163 19.13 0.96 -8.27
CA LEU A 163 18.52 0.02 -9.22
C LEU A 163 17.08 0.47 -9.48
N ASN A 164 16.72 0.62 -10.75
CA ASN A 164 15.38 1.00 -11.17
C ASN A 164 14.78 -0.08 -12.07
N ILE A 165 13.81 -0.83 -11.57
CA ILE A 165 13.09 -1.87 -12.31
C ILE A 165 11.67 -1.39 -12.55
N ASP A 166 11.30 -1.23 -13.82
CA ASP A 166 10.00 -0.70 -14.22
C ASP A 166 9.40 -1.48 -15.39
N ASP A 167 8.08 -1.56 -15.50
CA ASP A 167 7.38 -2.24 -16.60
C ASP A 167 7.95 -3.65 -16.89
N VAL A 168 7.88 -4.53 -15.89
CA VAL A 168 8.31 -5.93 -16.01
C VAL A 168 7.16 -6.87 -15.67
N ALA A 169 6.86 -7.81 -16.56
CA ALA A 169 5.91 -8.88 -16.31
C ALA A 169 6.63 -10.21 -16.20
N THR A 170 6.44 -10.94 -15.11
CA THR A 170 7.01 -12.26 -14.87
C THR A 170 5.93 -13.34 -14.87
N VAL A 171 6.19 -14.44 -15.58
CA VAL A 171 5.27 -15.58 -15.65
C VAL A 171 6.02 -16.88 -15.49
N ASP A 172 5.55 -17.73 -14.57
CA ASP A 172 6.20 -19.00 -14.27
C ASP A 172 7.69 -18.78 -13.91
N CYS A 173 7.91 -17.79 -13.06
CA CYS A 173 9.17 -17.52 -12.39
C CYS A 173 9.01 -17.85 -10.91
N ARG A 174 9.92 -18.63 -10.33
CA ARG A 174 9.86 -19.00 -8.91
C ARG A 174 10.02 -17.77 -8.01
N GLN A 175 10.88 -16.84 -8.42
CA GLN A 175 10.94 -15.48 -7.87
C GLN A 175 10.98 -14.46 -9.01
N ALA A 176 10.19 -13.38 -8.92
CA ALA A 176 10.28 -12.33 -9.92
C ALA A 176 11.54 -11.49 -9.71
N ILE A 177 11.76 -11.04 -8.48
CA ILE A 177 12.90 -10.20 -8.12
C ILE A 177 13.51 -10.71 -6.82
N ASN A 178 14.84 -10.90 -6.82
CA ASN A 178 15.61 -11.22 -5.62
C ASN A 178 16.78 -10.25 -5.47
N PHE A 179 16.64 -9.32 -4.53
CA PHE A 179 17.63 -8.30 -4.20
C PHE A 179 18.23 -8.56 -2.82
N TYR A 180 19.56 -8.63 -2.77
CA TYR A 180 20.35 -8.83 -1.56
C TYR A 180 21.45 -7.77 -1.46
N GLN A 181 21.48 -7.02 -0.34
CA GLN A 181 22.35 -5.86 -0.13
C GLN A 181 22.14 -4.79 -1.21
N VAL A 182 20.89 -4.34 -1.33
CA VAL A 182 20.46 -3.34 -2.32
C VAL A 182 19.76 -2.18 -1.61
N ASP A 183 20.33 -0.99 -1.75
CA ASP A 183 19.86 0.23 -1.11
C ASP A 183 19.34 1.21 -2.14
N GLU A 184 18.54 2.19 -1.71
CA GLU A 184 18.13 3.34 -2.55
C GLU A 184 17.57 2.97 -3.93
N SER A 185 16.88 1.83 -4.02
CA SER A 185 16.40 1.25 -5.27
C SER A 185 14.88 1.28 -5.36
N LEU A 186 14.38 1.42 -6.58
CA LEU A 186 12.96 1.50 -6.91
C LEU A 186 12.56 0.29 -7.75
N VAL A 187 11.48 -0.34 -7.35
CA VAL A 187 10.82 -1.37 -8.15
C VAL A 187 9.36 -0.97 -8.32
N SER A 188 8.95 -0.71 -9.55
CA SER A 188 7.62 -0.22 -9.91
C SER A 188 7.01 -1.02 -11.06
N ALA A 189 5.68 -1.02 -11.16
CA ALA A 189 4.94 -1.60 -12.28
C ALA A 189 5.33 -3.05 -12.63
N ILE A 190 5.62 -3.86 -11.60
CA ILE A 190 5.93 -5.28 -11.78
C ILE A 190 4.64 -6.11 -11.73
N ASP A 191 4.42 -6.98 -12.71
CA ASP A 191 3.37 -8.02 -12.66
C ASP A 191 4.00 -9.39 -12.44
N CYS A 192 3.59 -10.10 -11.39
CA CYS A 192 4.16 -11.39 -11.00
C CYS A 192 3.09 -12.47 -10.96
N THR A 193 3.16 -13.43 -11.89
CA THR A 193 2.25 -14.57 -11.90
C THR A 193 3.02 -15.88 -11.82
N TYR A 194 2.74 -16.65 -10.79
CA TYR A 194 3.17 -18.04 -10.63
C TYR A 194 1.93 -18.93 -10.44
N VAL A 195 1.94 -20.22 -10.81
CA VAL A 195 0.71 -21.05 -10.77
C VAL A 195 0.87 -22.36 -9.98
N LEU A 196 1.99 -22.59 -9.29
CA LEU A 196 2.25 -23.84 -8.56
C LEU A 196 2.58 -23.58 -7.09
N GLY A 197 2.21 -24.49 -6.18
CA GLY A 197 2.36 -24.30 -4.72
C GLY A 197 3.53 -25.09 -4.17
N VAL A 198 4.74 -24.54 -4.25
CA VAL A 198 5.96 -25.09 -3.64
C VAL A 198 6.38 -24.16 -2.49
N PRO A 199 6.78 -24.68 -1.31
CA PRO A 199 7.24 -23.85 -0.20
C PRO A 199 8.43 -22.94 -0.59
N ASP A 200 8.47 -21.76 0.02
CA ASP A 200 9.55 -20.74 -0.03
C ASP A 200 9.59 -19.82 -1.27
N ASP A 201 8.47 -19.65 -1.97
CA ASP A 201 8.41 -18.80 -3.18
C ASP A 201 7.96 -17.35 -2.87
N TYR A 202 8.59 -16.36 -3.53
CA TYR A 202 8.41 -14.93 -3.22
C TYR A 202 8.22 -14.10 -4.49
N GLY A 203 7.21 -13.23 -4.53
CA GLY A 203 7.05 -12.26 -5.62
C GLY A 203 8.25 -11.34 -5.72
N ILE A 204 8.53 -10.62 -4.65
CA ILE A 204 9.71 -9.79 -4.54
C ILE A 204 10.36 -10.09 -3.20
N THR A 205 11.65 -10.43 -3.22
CA THR A 205 12.50 -10.47 -2.04
C THR A 205 13.49 -9.31 -2.09
N MET A 206 13.53 -8.52 -1.03
CA MET A 206 14.50 -7.43 -0.89
C MET A 206 15.18 -7.44 0.48
N ARG A 207 16.43 -6.96 0.52
CA ARG A 207 17.22 -6.66 1.72
C ARG A 207 17.85 -5.27 1.60
N HIS A 208 17.61 -4.41 2.59
CA HIS A 208 18.10 -3.03 2.72
C HIS A 208 17.47 -1.98 1.76
N SER A 209 16.27 -2.24 1.22
CA SER A 209 15.69 -1.45 0.11
C SER A 209 14.60 -0.43 0.49
N ASN A 210 14.44 0.63 -0.31
CA ASN A 210 13.67 1.83 0.08
C ASN A 210 12.28 2.03 -0.57
N GLN A 211 11.89 1.48 -1.75
CA GLN A 211 10.48 1.62 -2.21
C GLN A 211 9.99 0.58 -3.26
N VAL A 212 8.82 -0.04 -3.05
CA VAL A 212 8.27 -1.12 -3.91
C VAL A 212 6.78 -0.95 -4.24
N GLU A 213 6.46 -0.91 -5.54
CA GLU A 213 5.13 -0.87 -6.16
C GLU A 213 4.97 -2.00 -7.21
N VAL A 214 3.96 -2.84 -7.06
CA VAL A 214 3.75 -4.12 -7.76
C VAL A 214 2.27 -4.23 -8.09
N SER A 215 1.99 -4.57 -9.32
CA SER A 215 0.65 -4.85 -9.82
C SER A 215 0.46 -6.33 -10.01
N LYS A 216 -0.38 -6.97 -9.20
CA LYS A 216 -0.76 -8.40 -9.33
C LYS A 216 0.39 -9.35 -8.99
N CYS A 217 0.35 -9.92 -7.80
CA CYS A 217 1.29 -10.94 -7.38
C CYS A 217 0.54 -12.17 -6.88
N TYR A 218 0.81 -13.33 -7.50
CA TYR A 218 0.39 -14.67 -7.05
C TYR A 218 1.64 -15.51 -6.85
N LEU A 219 2.08 -15.68 -5.60
CA LEU A 219 3.25 -16.46 -5.13
C LEU A 219 3.02 -16.74 -3.65
N ASP A 220 3.74 -17.71 -3.06
CA ASP A 220 3.61 -18.10 -1.65
C ASP A 220 3.54 -16.88 -0.73
N THR A 221 4.55 -16.01 -0.74
CA THR A 221 4.41 -14.64 -0.23
C THR A 221 4.49 -13.62 -1.35
N GLY A 222 3.53 -12.69 -1.38
CA GLY A 222 3.46 -11.66 -2.43
C GLY A 222 4.69 -10.76 -2.44
N ILE A 223 4.91 -10.00 -1.36
CA ILE A 223 6.11 -9.17 -1.18
C ILE A 223 6.75 -9.54 0.16
N TYR A 224 8.04 -9.85 0.13
CA TYR A 224 8.83 -10.17 1.30
C TYR A 224 10.03 -9.22 1.41
N MET A 225 10.04 -8.43 2.48
CA MET A 225 11.19 -7.63 2.88
C MET A 225 11.86 -8.37 4.04
N ALA A 226 13.07 -8.87 3.82
CA ALA A 226 13.76 -9.66 4.84
C ALA A 226 14.27 -8.76 6.00
N PRO A 227 14.74 -9.35 7.11
CA PRO A 227 15.42 -8.59 8.16
C PRO A 227 16.55 -7.71 7.60
N GLY A 228 16.72 -6.51 8.18
CA GLY A 228 17.70 -5.49 7.76
C GLY A 228 17.18 -4.49 6.72
N CYS A 229 15.90 -4.54 6.34
CA CYS A 229 15.29 -3.55 5.44
C CYS A 229 14.85 -2.28 6.18
N ASP A 230 15.80 -1.50 6.66
CA ASP A 230 15.49 -0.20 7.27
C ASP A 230 14.87 0.77 6.25
N ASN A 231 13.92 1.58 6.70
CA ASN A 231 13.17 2.54 5.88
C ASN A 231 12.45 1.92 4.67
N ALA A 232 12.15 0.62 4.72
CA ALA A 232 11.44 -0.06 3.64
C ALA A 232 10.06 0.52 3.40
N ARG A 233 9.73 0.81 2.14
CA ARG A 233 8.41 1.34 1.76
C ARG A 233 7.73 0.42 0.75
N VAL A 234 6.58 -0.13 1.08
CA VAL A 234 5.75 -0.95 0.20
C VAL A 234 4.47 -0.18 -0.09
N LEU A 235 4.33 0.36 -1.30
CA LEU A 235 3.30 1.35 -1.63
C LEU A 235 2.41 0.94 -2.80
N ASN A 236 1.10 1.20 -2.68
CA ASN A 236 0.14 1.13 -3.79
C ASN A 236 0.08 -0.22 -4.53
N ASN A 237 0.48 -1.31 -3.87
CA ASN A 237 0.55 -2.63 -4.46
C ASN A 237 -0.84 -3.28 -4.55
N ARG A 238 -1.07 -4.11 -5.58
CA ARG A 238 -2.23 -5.01 -5.63
C ARG A 238 -1.78 -6.46 -5.57
N ILE A 239 -2.03 -7.12 -4.45
CA ILE A 239 -1.60 -8.49 -4.17
C ILE A 239 -2.84 -9.36 -3.97
N PHE A 240 -2.90 -10.53 -4.60
CA PHE A 240 -4.05 -11.40 -4.47
C PHE A 240 -3.70 -12.88 -4.59
N ASP A 241 -4.45 -13.71 -3.87
CA ASP A 241 -4.34 -15.17 -3.94
C ASP A 241 -2.95 -15.74 -3.59
N SER A 242 -2.16 -15.02 -2.78
CA SER A 242 -0.92 -15.55 -2.21
C SER A 242 -1.22 -16.75 -1.29
N PRO A 243 -0.64 -17.95 -1.53
CA PRO A 243 -0.86 -19.13 -0.69
C PRO A 243 -0.46 -18.96 0.78
N SER A 244 0.53 -18.11 1.08
CA SER A 244 0.94 -17.69 2.42
C SER A 244 0.62 -16.20 2.63
N HIS A 245 1.59 -15.31 2.74
CA HIS A 245 1.37 -13.92 3.14
C HIS A 245 1.17 -12.97 1.96
N GLY A 246 0.41 -11.90 2.16
CA GLY A 246 0.33 -10.84 1.16
C GLY A 246 1.62 -10.01 1.14
N ILE A 247 1.87 -9.30 2.23
CA ILE A 247 3.09 -8.52 2.47
C ILE A 247 3.68 -8.97 3.80
N TRP A 248 4.98 -9.22 3.83
CA TRP A 248 5.72 -9.50 5.05
C TRP A 248 6.99 -8.64 5.12
N ILE A 249 7.21 -8.00 6.26
CA ILE A 249 8.41 -7.21 6.54
C ILE A 249 9.06 -7.71 7.83
N GLY A 250 10.35 -7.97 7.78
CA GLY A 250 11.20 -8.27 8.94
C GLY A 250 11.35 -9.76 9.24
N ALA A 251 11.49 -10.09 10.53
CA ALA A 251 11.83 -11.42 11.02
C ALA A 251 10.89 -12.51 10.48
N HIS A 252 11.43 -13.64 10.05
CA HIS A 252 10.69 -14.83 9.61
C HIS A 252 11.38 -16.08 10.18
N GLU A 253 10.67 -17.20 10.31
CA GLU A 253 11.19 -18.46 10.88
C GLU A 253 12.51 -18.93 10.24
N ASN A 254 12.74 -18.57 8.98
CA ASN A 254 13.91 -18.94 8.18
C ASN A 254 14.92 -17.80 7.97
N ALA A 255 14.69 -16.60 8.51
CA ALA A 255 15.53 -15.43 8.28
C ALA A 255 16.02 -14.82 9.59
N THR A 256 17.33 -14.93 9.83
CA THR A 256 18.04 -14.28 10.94
C THR A 256 18.72 -13.00 10.44
N GLY A 257 18.75 -11.96 11.28
CA GLY A 257 19.31 -10.65 10.94
C GLY A 257 18.64 -9.54 11.76
N PRO A 258 19.18 -8.31 11.76
CA PRO A 258 18.57 -7.19 12.48
C PRO A 258 17.18 -6.86 11.93
N ASN A 259 16.34 -6.22 12.73
CA ASN A 259 15.02 -5.77 12.34
C ASN A 259 15.05 -4.82 11.14
N SER A 260 13.86 -4.60 10.58
CA SER A 260 13.60 -3.54 9.61
C SER A 260 13.03 -2.35 10.36
N ASP A 261 13.83 -1.32 10.57
CA ASP A 261 13.43 -0.12 11.30
C ASP A 261 12.66 0.86 10.41
N SER A 262 11.68 1.59 10.97
CA SER A 262 10.85 2.57 10.25
C SER A 262 10.17 2.06 8.96
N PRO A 263 9.56 0.86 8.91
CA PRO A 263 8.92 0.35 7.71
C PRO A 263 7.59 1.08 7.43
N THR A 264 7.31 1.38 6.16
CA THR A 264 6.05 1.96 5.70
C THR A 264 5.32 1.03 4.74
N VAL A 265 4.13 0.58 5.10
CA VAL A 265 3.21 -0.16 4.22
C VAL A 265 1.97 0.68 3.98
N SER A 266 1.82 1.25 2.78
CA SER A 266 0.75 2.23 2.53
C SER A 266 0.02 2.08 1.20
N GLY A 267 -1.30 2.27 1.21
CA GLY A 267 -2.12 2.27 0.00
C GLY A 267 -2.26 0.92 -0.72
N ASN A 268 -1.81 -0.17 -0.09
CA ASN A 268 -1.81 -1.50 -0.72
C ASN A 268 -3.18 -2.15 -0.63
N ARG A 269 -3.49 -3.01 -1.60
CA ARG A 269 -4.67 -3.87 -1.62
C ARG A 269 -4.25 -5.33 -1.61
N VAL A 270 -4.45 -5.99 -0.48
CA VAL A 270 -4.22 -7.43 -0.31
C VAL A 270 -5.56 -8.15 -0.26
N THR A 271 -5.75 -9.21 -1.06
CA THR A 271 -7.01 -9.96 -1.08
C THR A 271 -6.75 -11.46 -1.15
N ARG A 272 -7.43 -12.26 -0.32
CA ARG A 272 -7.33 -13.73 -0.37
C ARG A 272 -5.92 -14.29 -0.12
N ALA A 273 -5.13 -13.65 0.74
CA ALA A 273 -3.90 -14.25 1.26
C ALA A 273 -4.23 -15.46 2.14
N GLY A 274 -3.47 -16.55 2.00
CA GLY A 274 -3.66 -17.78 2.77
C GLY A 274 -3.36 -17.60 4.25
N GLY A 275 -2.28 -16.90 4.58
CA GLY A 275 -1.84 -16.51 5.92
C GLY A 275 -2.26 -15.09 6.33
N GLY A 276 -1.31 -14.34 6.86
CA GLY A 276 -1.45 -12.91 7.19
C GLY A 276 -1.53 -12.02 5.94
N GLY A 277 -2.40 -11.00 5.98
CA GLY A 277 -2.53 -10.07 4.85
C GLY A 277 -1.33 -9.13 4.74
N ILE A 278 -1.06 -8.39 5.81
CA ILE A 278 0.13 -7.56 5.99
C ILE A 278 0.74 -7.94 7.32
N VAL A 279 2.02 -8.29 7.35
CA VAL A 279 2.75 -8.65 8.57
C VAL A 279 3.98 -7.77 8.72
N ILE A 280 4.13 -7.12 9.87
CA ILE A 280 5.37 -6.51 10.33
C ILE A 280 5.85 -7.34 11.52
N ALA A 281 6.98 -8.00 11.33
CA ALA A 281 7.55 -8.93 12.29
C ALA A 281 8.93 -8.45 12.75
N SER A 282 9.17 -8.57 14.04
CA SER A 282 10.38 -8.11 14.71
C SER A 282 10.99 -9.24 15.54
N ASN A 283 12.32 -9.29 15.62
CA ASN A 283 13.02 -10.16 16.54
C ASN A 283 12.70 -9.78 17.99
N PRO A 284 12.56 -10.75 18.92
CA PRO A 284 12.19 -10.48 20.31
C PRO A 284 13.10 -9.53 21.09
N ALA A 285 14.39 -9.43 20.72
CA ALA A 285 15.39 -8.64 21.44
C ALA A 285 15.63 -7.24 20.84
N GLU A 286 14.86 -6.85 19.83
CA GLU A 286 15.11 -5.65 19.04
C GLU A 286 13.91 -4.70 19.03
N THR A 287 14.17 -3.45 18.69
CA THR A 287 13.17 -2.38 18.61
C THR A 287 12.94 -1.98 17.16
N VAL A 288 11.68 -1.82 16.79
CA VAL A 288 11.23 -1.16 15.55
C VAL A 288 10.61 0.17 15.93
N THR A 289 11.17 1.24 15.39
CA THR A 289 10.69 2.62 15.54
C THR A 289 9.84 3.02 14.34
N ASP A 290 8.82 3.85 14.57
CA ASP A 290 8.03 4.57 13.56
C ASP A 290 7.44 3.70 12.42
N ALA A 291 7.14 2.43 12.71
CA ALA A 291 6.45 1.56 11.76
C ALA A 291 5.06 2.14 11.39
N LEU A 292 4.81 2.29 10.09
CA LEU A 292 3.61 2.91 9.54
C LEU A 292 2.84 1.95 8.64
N VAL A 293 1.65 1.53 9.06
CA VAL A 293 0.69 0.79 8.23
C VAL A 293 -0.50 1.69 7.95
N ARG A 294 -0.63 2.21 6.73
CA ARG A 294 -1.61 3.26 6.43
C ARG A 294 -2.43 3.07 5.15
N GLY A 295 -3.74 3.26 5.23
CA GLY A 295 -4.57 3.34 4.02
C GLY A 295 -4.63 2.05 3.20
N ASN A 296 -4.29 0.90 3.78
CA ASN A 296 -4.31 -0.38 3.09
C ASN A 296 -5.71 -1.00 3.12
N VAL A 297 -6.05 -1.77 2.09
CA VAL A 297 -7.29 -2.56 2.02
C VAL A 297 -6.91 -4.05 2.07
N VAL A 298 -7.24 -4.72 3.18
CA VAL A 298 -7.03 -6.16 3.34
C VAL A 298 -8.38 -6.87 3.37
N ARG A 299 -8.57 -7.88 2.51
CA ARG A 299 -9.85 -8.60 2.45
C ARG A 299 -9.68 -10.10 2.35
N ARG A 300 -10.48 -10.83 3.15
CA ARG A 300 -10.66 -12.28 3.04
C ARG A 300 -9.35 -13.06 3.17
N THR A 301 -8.51 -12.73 4.14
CA THR A 301 -7.40 -13.60 4.54
C THR A 301 -7.95 -14.93 5.06
N PHE A 302 -7.24 -16.04 4.84
CA PHE A 302 -7.79 -17.38 5.09
C PHE A 302 -7.38 -18.06 6.40
N GLY A 303 -6.26 -17.66 7.02
CA GLY A 303 -5.74 -18.36 8.20
C GLY A 303 -4.87 -19.50 7.78
N GLY A 304 -3.57 -19.22 7.62
CA GLY A 304 -2.53 -20.21 7.47
C GLY A 304 -2.20 -20.86 8.82
N PRO A 305 -1.19 -21.73 8.90
CA PRO A 305 -0.87 -22.52 10.09
C PRO A 305 -0.52 -21.72 11.36
N SER A 306 -0.26 -20.41 11.25
CA SER A 306 0.15 -19.55 12.36
C SER A 306 -0.85 -18.44 12.72
N ASP A 307 -2.12 -18.55 12.28
CA ASP A 307 -3.26 -17.72 12.74
C ASP A 307 -3.06 -16.18 12.72
N TYR A 308 -2.34 -15.66 11.74
CA TYR A 308 -2.15 -14.21 11.56
C TYR A 308 -3.46 -13.44 11.32
N GLY A 309 -3.48 -12.12 11.54
CA GLY A 309 -4.63 -11.26 11.24
C GLY A 309 -4.68 -10.81 9.79
N GLY A 310 -5.69 -10.00 9.45
CA GLY A 310 -5.65 -9.21 8.22
C GLY A 310 -4.42 -8.29 8.19
N ILE A 311 -4.16 -7.62 9.31
CA ILE A 311 -2.90 -6.93 9.61
C ILE A 311 -2.32 -7.57 10.86
N THR A 312 -1.02 -7.84 10.89
CA THR A 312 -0.30 -8.33 12.06
C THR A 312 0.93 -7.48 12.35
N ILE A 313 1.10 -7.15 13.63
CA ILE A 313 2.32 -6.62 14.23
C ILE A 313 2.79 -7.67 15.24
N ILE A 314 4.01 -8.19 15.13
CA ILE A 314 4.45 -9.31 15.96
C ILE A 314 5.92 -9.24 16.36
N GLY A 315 6.22 -9.64 17.59
CA GLY A 315 7.59 -9.79 18.09
C GLY A 315 8.25 -8.47 18.51
N GLY A 316 9.34 -8.57 19.28
CA GLY A 316 10.20 -7.45 19.68
C GLY A 316 9.50 -6.27 20.36
N THR A 317 10.07 -5.08 20.20
CA THR A 317 9.55 -3.83 20.76
C THR A 317 9.12 -2.88 19.64
N PHE A 318 7.97 -2.25 19.76
CA PHE A 318 7.50 -1.23 18.82
C PHE A 318 7.37 0.14 19.51
N GLU A 319 8.07 1.14 19.00
CA GLU A 319 7.98 2.54 19.43
C GLU A 319 7.52 3.40 18.25
N GLY A 320 6.53 4.28 18.44
CA GLY A 320 6.00 5.11 17.35
C GLY A 320 5.09 4.38 16.36
N LEU A 321 4.62 3.16 16.64
CA LEU A 321 3.73 2.41 15.73
C LEU A 321 2.49 3.23 15.34
N ARG A 322 2.21 3.31 14.04
CA ARG A 322 0.99 3.92 13.50
C ARG A 322 0.26 2.96 12.56
N VAL A 323 -0.90 2.50 13.00
CA VAL A 323 -1.85 1.77 12.15
C VAL A 323 -3.03 2.70 11.88
N SER A 324 -3.15 3.25 10.67
CA SER A 324 -4.18 4.25 10.38
C SER A 324 -4.89 4.12 9.03
N ILE A 325 -6.19 4.43 8.97
CA ILE A 325 -6.94 4.50 7.68
C ILE A 325 -7.01 3.15 6.94
N ASN A 326 -6.67 2.03 7.58
CA ASN A 326 -6.74 0.72 6.95
C ASN A 326 -8.17 0.17 6.93
N ASP A 327 -8.51 -0.63 5.94
CA ASP A 327 -9.78 -1.33 5.78
C ASP A 327 -9.51 -2.85 5.73
N SER A 328 -9.52 -3.51 6.89
CA SER A 328 -9.25 -4.94 7.04
C SER A 328 -10.52 -5.71 7.42
N ARG A 329 -11.01 -6.56 6.49
CA ARG A 329 -12.35 -7.14 6.56
C ARG A 329 -12.45 -8.57 6.06
N GLN A 330 -13.44 -9.27 6.61
CA GLN A 330 -13.86 -10.60 6.16
C GLN A 330 -12.77 -11.69 6.26
N SER A 331 -11.76 -11.48 7.12
CA SER A 331 -10.78 -12.51 7.47
C SER A 331 -11.49 -13.77 8.00
N LYS A 332 -10.96 -14.95 7.67
CA LYS A 332 -11.56 -16.27 7.94
C LYS A 332 -10.85 -16.95 9.12
N ALA A 333 -11.25 -18.19 9.44
CA ALA A 333 -10.57 -19.04 10.42
C ALA A 333 -10.18 -18.34 11.74
N SER A 334 -11.13 -17.64 12.38
CA SER A 334 -10.89 -16.91 13.63
C SER A 334 -9.84 -15.79 13.59
N GLN A 335 -9.36 -15.40 12.40
CA GLN A 335 -8.36 -14.35 12.25
C GLN A 335 -8.95 -12.96 12.58
N PRO A 336 -8.23 -12.14 13.37
CA PRO A 336 -8.66 -10.79 13.68
C PRO A 336 -8.43 -9.82 12.50
N GLY A 337 -9.08 -8.66 12.56
CA GLY A 337 -8.82 -7.55 11.62
C GLY A 337 -7.41 -6.98 11.76
N LEU A 338 -6.98 -6.80 13.01
CA LEU A 338 -5.63 -6.45 13.45
C LEU A 338 -5.21 -7.37 14.59
N LEU A 339 -4.06 -8.02 14.45
CA LEU A 339 -3.36 -8.76 15.49
C LEU A 339 -2.13 -7.96 15.94
N ILE A 340 -1.97 -7.76 17.23
CA ILE A 340 -0.71 -7.33 17.85
C ILE A 340 -0.31 -8.46 18.81
N ALA A 341 0.83 -9.10 18.55
CA ALA A 341 1.20 -10.33 19.23
C ALA A 341 2.66 -10.35 19.72
N ASP A 342 2.91 -10.98 20.86
CA ASP A 342 4.24 -11.36 21.36
C ASP A 342 5.27 -10.22 21.34
N CYS A 343 4.82 -9.00 21.67
CA CYS A 343 5.63 -7.79 21.56
C CYS A 343 5.52 -6.90 22.79
N THR A 344 6.47 -5.99 22.93
CA THR A 344 6.39 -4.84 23.84
C THR A 344 5.97 -3.62 23.04
N MET A 345 4.90 -2.97 23.45
CA MET A 345 4.50 -1.69 22.87
C MET A 345 5.00 -0.56 23.76
N GLY A 346 5.86 0.29 23.20
CA GLY A 346 6.03 1.66 23.67
C GLY A 346 4.89 2.54 23.15
N TYR A 347 5.14 3.81 22.84
CA TYR A 347 4.10 4.72 22.34
C TYR A 347 3.63 4.36 20.92
N GLY A 348 2.36 4.59 20.60
CA GLY A 348 1.77 4.20 19.32
C GLY A 348 0.28 4.56 19.20
N GLY A 349 -0.28 4.39 18.01
CA GLY A 349 -1.67 4.70 17.73
C GLY A 349 -2.31 3.83 16.66
N ILE A 350 -3.54 3.41 16.95
CA ILE A 350 -4.43 2.71 16.01
C ILE A 350 -5.61 3.64 15.79
N ASP A 351 -5.65 4.33 14.64
CA ASP A 351 -6.66 5.34 14.39
C ASP A 351 -7.33 5.32 13.02
N ARG A 352 -8.62 5.64 13.00
CA ARG A 352 -9.38 5.76 11.76
C ARG A 352 -9.32 4.52 10.90
N ASN A 353 -9.17 3.33 11.46
CA ASN A 353 -9.23 2.08 10.69
C ASN A 353 -10.66 1.54 10.66
N ARG A 354 -10.93 0.67 9.70
CA ARG A 354 -12.14 -0.14 9.64
C ARG A 354 -11.77 -1.61 9.79
N PHE A 355 -12.16 -2.21 10.91
CA PHE A 355 -12.03 -3.64 11.16
C PHE A 355 -13.43 -4.24 11.25
N ALA A 356 -13.87 -4.95 10.21
CA ALA A 356 -15.26 -5.38 10.13
C ALA A 356 -15.50 -6.73 9.48
N GLY A 357 -16.41 -7.50 10.08
CA GLY A 357 -16.84 -8.78 9.53
C GLY A 357 -15.77 -9.87 9.58
N ASN A 358 -14.75 -9.72 10.43
CA ASN A 358 -13.68 -10.70 10.59
C ASN A 358 -14.18 -11.89 11.42
N ALA A 359 -13.61 -13.08 11.17
CA ALA A 359 -13.97 -14.29 11.91
C ALA A 359 -13.41 -14.28 13.34
N GLY A 360 -12.34 -13.51 13.59
CA GLY A 360 -11.82 -13.14 14.92
C GLY A 360 -12.18 -11.71 15.32
N PRO A 361 -11.64 -11.22 16.46
CA PRO A 361 -11.84 -9.86 16.93
C PRO A 361 -11.52 -8.79 15.88
N GLY A 362 -12.10 -7.60 16.00
CA GLY A 362 -11.68 -6.46 15.19
C GLY A 362 -10.20 -6.14 15.44
N ILE A 363 -9.83 -6.06 16.71
CA ILE A 363 -8.46 -5.88 17.21
C ILE A 363 -8.20 -6.93 18.30
N LEU A 364 -7.11 -7.68 18.17
CA LEU A 364 -6.64 -8.66 19.15
C LEU A 364 -5.24 -8.28 19.62
N LEU A 365 -5.06 -8.18 20.94
CA LEU A 365 -3.76 -8.08 21.59
C LEU A 365 -3.47 -9.39 22.35
N HIS A 366 -2.40 -10.08 21.97
CA HIS A 366 -1.95 -11.37 22.50
C HIS A 366 -0.50 -11.30 22.99
N ASN A 367 -0.20 -11.74 24.21
CA ASN A 367 1.10 -11.58 24.87
C ASN A 367 1.75 -10.19 24.69
N VAL A 368 1.00 -9.11 24.90
CA VAL A 368 1.49 -7.73 24.71
C VAL A 368 1.83 -7.06 26.04
N SER A 369 3.12 -6.73 26.20
CA SER A 369 3.61 -5.88 27.30
C SER A 369 3.45 -4.40 26.94
N ARG A 370 2.95 -3.57 27.86
CA ARG A 370 2.60 -2.15 27.61
C ARG A 370 2.81 -1.30 28.85
N GLY A 371 3.21 -0.04 28.69
CA GLY A 371 3.14 1.03 29.69
C GLY A 371 1.88 1.91 29.57
N ALA A 372 1.76 2.92 30.43
CA ALA A 372 0.56 3.75 30.52
C ALA A 372 0.56 4.87 29.47
N GLY A 373 -0.41 4.85 28.56
CA GLY A 373 -0.48 5.80 27.44
C GLY A 373 0.28 5.35 26.19
N ASP A 374 0.78 4.12 26.21
CA ASP A 374 1.64 3.55 25.17
C ASP A 374 0.85 3.23 23.89
N LEU A 375 -0.41 2.80 23.96
CA LEU A 375 -1.20 2.54 22.76
C LEU A 375 -2.57 3.20 22.83
N LEU A 376 -2.82 4.15 21.93
CA LEU A 376 -4.12 4.81 21.80
C LEU A 376 -4.93 4.21 20.64
N VAL A 377 -6.15 3.76 20.93
CA VAL A 377 -7.07 3.19 19.94
C VAL A 377 -8.27 4.13 19.77
N VAL A 378 -8.32 4.94 18.72
CA VAL A 378 -9.35 5.99 18.58
C VAL A 378 -9.88 6.13 17.16
N TYR A 379 -11.12 6.56 17.00
CA TYR A 379 -11.75 6.84 15.70
C TYR A 379 -11.84 5.63 14.76
N ASN A 380 -11.68 4.40 15.25
CA ASN A 380 -11.84 3.20 14.46
C ASN A 380 -13.32 2.83 14.31
N SER A 381 -13.64 2.16 13.21
CA SER A 381 -14.94 1.54 12.93
C SER A 381 -14.82 0.03 13.12
N LEU A 382 -15.28 -0.45 14.26
CA LEU A 382 -15.25 -1.84 14.71
C LEU A 382 -16.69 -2.35 14.68
N HIS A 383 -16.97 -3.35 13.84
CA HIS A 383 -18.32 -3.91 13.82
C HIS A 383 -18.37 -5.28 13.14
N SER A 384 -19.33 -6.11 13.54
CA SER A 384 -19.61 -7.40 12.89
C SER A 384 -18.46 -8.40 12.96
N ASN A 385 -17.45 -8.17 13.81
CA ASN A 385 -16.36 -9.11 14.05
C ASN A 385 -16.83 -10.23 14.98
N VAL A 386 -16.51 -11.48 14.64
CA VAL A 386 -17.05 -12.69 15.28
C VAL A 386 -18.58 -12.64 15.42
N GLY A 387 -19.29 -12.09 14.43
CA GLY A 387 -20.75 -11.89 14.54
C GLY A 387 -21.19 -10.91 15.64
N ASN A 388 -20.39 -9.88 15.92
CA ASN A 388 -20.50 -8.93 17.04
C ASN A 388 -20.17 -9.54 18.42
N GLN A 389 -19.57 -10.72 18.51
CA GLN A 389 -19.25 -11.30 19.81
C GLN A 389 -18.10 -10.56 20.51
N ILE A 390 -17.09 -10.10 19.76
CA ILE A 390 -15.99 -9.32 20.32
C ILE A 390 -15.32 -8.45 19.25
N ASP A 391 -15.19 -7.15 19.54
CA ASP A 391 -14.57 -6.17 18.65
C ASP A 391 -13.15 -5.82 19.10
N ILE A 392 -12.89 -5.71 20.41
CA ILE A 392 -11.54 -5.63 20.97
C ILE A 392 -11.37 -6.68 22.07
N LEU A 393 -10.31 -7.48 21.95
CA LEU A 393 -9.91 -8.46 22.95
C LEU A 393 -8.45 -8.22 23.39
N LEU A 394 -8.23 -8.21 24.71
CA LEU A 394 -6.92 -8.36 25.33
C LEU A 394 -6.90 -9.75 25.94
N GLU A 395 -6.00 -10.62 25.49
CA GLU A 395 -5.84 -11.95 26.10
C GLU A 395 -4.94 -11.90 27.34
N ASP A 396 -4.12 -10.86 27.48
CA ASP A 396 -3.30 -10.65 28.68
C ASP A 396 -3.85 -9.51 29.50
N ALA A 397 -4.11 -9.80 30.77
CA ALA A 397 -4.54 -8.82 31.78
C ALA A 397 -3.39 -7.89 32.23
N SER A 398 -2.41 -7.63 31.36
CA SER A 398 -1.28 -6.77 31.70
C SER A 398 -1.77 -5.35 32.01
N THR A 399 -1.42 -4.86 33.20
CA THR A 399 -1.59 -3.45 33.55
C THR A 399 -0.55 -2.63 32.80
N PRO A 400 -0.91 -1.47 32.24
CA PRO A 400 -2.11 -0.68 32.51
C PRO A 400 -3.26 -0.86 31.52
N MET A 401 -4.42 -0.29 31.86
CA MET A 401 -5.66 -0.32 31.08
C MET A 401 -5.48 0.28 29.67
N LEU A 402 -6.01 -0.40 28.64
CA LEU A 402 -5.98 0.10 27.26
C LEU A 402 -6.98 1.24 27.07
N THR A 403 -6.56 2.33 26.42
CA THR A 403 -7.46 3.44 26.06
C THR A 403 -8.01 3.24 24.65
N ALA A 404 -9.31 2.93 24.56
CA ALA A 404 -10.06 2.66 23.33
C ALA A 404 -11.29 3.57 23.18
N THR A 405 -11.12 4.87 23.37
CA THR A 405 -12.20 5.87 23.31
C THR A 405 -12.48 6.34 21.88
N TYR A 406 -13.62 6.99 21.65
CA TYR A 406 -13.98 7.53 20.32
C TYR A 406 -13.97 6.50 19.18
N ASN A 407 -14.25 5.23 19.46
CA ASN A 407 -14.45 4.20 18.43
C ASN A 407 -15.95 3.98 18.17
N TRP A 408 -16.29 3.56 16.95
CA TRP A 408 -17.61 3.05 16.60
C TRP A 408 -17.64 1.52 16.79
N TRP A 409 -18.68 1.00 17.44
CA TRP A 409 -18.81 -0.41 17.84
C TRP A 409 -19.94 -1.14 17.12
N GLY A 410 -20.40 -0.62 15.99
CA GLY A 410 -21.50 -1.20 15.24
C GLY A 410 -22.89 -0.74 15.67
N ASP A 411 -23.04 -0.12 16.85
CA ASP A 411 -24.29 0.47 17.35
C ASP A 411 -24.06 1.75 18.17
N TRP A 412 -25.05 2.65 18.15
CA TRP A 412 -25.01 3.96 18.82
C TRP A 412 -25.02 3.84 20.36
N THR A 413 -25.54 2.74 20.89
CA THR A 413 -25.49 2.40 22.32
C THR A 413 -24.11 1.97 22.80
N GLY A 414 -23.13 1.87 21.88
CA GLY A 414 -21.74 1.52 22.20
C GLY A 414 -21.51 0.01 22.33
N PRO A 415 -20.33 -0.39 22.80
CA PRO A 415 -19.99 -1.81 22.94
C PRO A 415 -20.76 -2.44 24.08
N TYR A 416 -21.06 -3.72 23.95
CA TYR A 416 -21.54 -4.51 25.08
C TYR A 416 -20.40 -4.78 26.09
N HIS A 417 -20.64 -4.47 27.36
CA HIS A 417 -19.77 -4.89 28.47
C HIS A 417 -20.66 -5.27 29.67
N SER A 418 -20.44 -6.45 30.24
CA SER A 418 -21.35 -7.08 31.23
C SER A 418 -21.64 -6.21 32.46
N THR A 419 -20.67 -5.41 32.91
CA THR A 419 -20.81 -4.53 34.09
C THR A 419 -20.90 -3.04 33.75
N ILE A 420 -20.05 -2.52 32.88
CA ILE A 420 -19.92 -1.08 32.58
C ILE A 420 -20.97 -0.60 31.57
N ASN A 421 -21.33 -1.41 30.57
CA ASN A 421 -22.35 -1.07 29.57
C ASN A 421 -23.23 -2.28 29.20
N PRO A 422 -24.03 -2.81 30.14
CA PRO A 422 -24.80 -4.03 29.95
C PRO A 422 -25.92 -3.90 28.90
N ASN A 423 -26.29 -2.67 28.54
CA ASN A 423 -27.31 -2.38 27.54
C ASN A 423 -26.73 -2.04 26.15
N GLY A 424 -25.40 -2.07 26.00
CA GLY A 424 -24.74 -1.86 24.71
C GLY A 424 -25.14 -2.95 23.72
N SER A 425 -25.55 -2.55 22.52
CA SER A 425 -25.96 -3.44 21.43
C SER A 425 -24.90 -3.56 20.32
N GLY A 426 -23.77 -2.85 20.46
CA GLY A 426 -22.60 -3.00 19.60
C GLY A 426 -21.81 -4.26 19.89
N GLY A 427 -20.70 -4.47 19.16
CA GLY A 427 -19.81 -5.59 19.42
C GLY A 427 -19.21 -5.51 20.82
N SER A 428 -19.04 -6.67 21.46
CA SER A 428 -18.56 -6.69 22.85
C SER A 428 -17.11 -6.21 22.94
N VAL A 429 -16.77 -5.71 24.12
CA VAL A 429 -15.42 -5.29 24.49
C VAL A 429 -14.92 -6.12 25.67
N GLY A 430 -13.65 -6.53 25.63
CA GLY A 430 -13.02 -7.27 26.72
C GLY A 430 -12.79 -6.42 27.98
N ASP A 431 -12.32 -7.09 29.04
CA ASP A 431 -11.95 -6.44 30.30
C ASP A 431 -10.68 -5.57 30.15
N ASN A 432 -10.45 -4.68 31.12
CA ASN A 432 -9.26 -3.80 31.17
C ASN A 432 -9.11 -2.88 29.94
N ILE A 433 -10.24 -2.43 29.38
CA ILE A 433 -10.32 -1.47 28.29
C ILE A 433 -11.21 -0.30 28.71
N ASN A 434 -10.70 0.93 28.57
CA ASN A 434 -11.51 2.14 28.67
C ASN A 434 -12.11 2.47 27.30
N PHE A 435 -13.41 2.26 27.15
CA PHE A 435 -14.16 2.54 25.93
C PHE A 435 -15.15 3.70 26.05
N ASP A 436 -15.09 4.47 27.15
CA ASP A 436 -15.96 5.62 27.36
C ASP A 436 -15.80 6.66 26.23
N ASN A 437 -16.87 7.42 25.98
CA ASN A 437 -16.96 8.36 24.84
C ASN A 437 -16.83 7.66 23.47
N TRP A 438 -17.52 6.55 23.26
CA TRP A 438 -17.65 5.94 21.93
C TRP A 438 -18.39 6.85 20.94
N LEU A 439 -18.19 6.61 19.65
CA LEU A 439 -18.88 7.33 18.58
C LEU A 439 -20.32 6.86 18.47
N TRP A 440 -21.25 7.78 18.21
CA TRP A 440 -22.66 7.44 17.98
C TRP A 440 -22.96 7.11 16.52
N ILE A 441 -21.96 7.27 15.64
CA ILE A 441 -22.07 6.93 14.23
C ILE A 441 -20.74 6.45 13.67
N ASP A 442 -20.84 5.54 12.70
CA ASP A 442 -19.74 5.07 11.87
C ASP A 442 -19.14 6.21 11.04
N SER A 443 -17.93 6.64 11.39
CA SER A 443 -17.16 7.67 10.66
C SER A 443 -16.87 7.30 9.19
N TYR A 444 -16.93 6.01 8.85
CA TYR A 444 -16.72 5.49 7.50
C TYR A 444 -17.97 5.55 6.60
N ARG A 445 -19.15 5.87 7.13
CA ARG A 445 -20.35 6.00 6.30
C ARG A 445 -20.69 7.47 6.10
N ALA A 446 -20.64 7.91 4.84
CA ALA A 446 -21.25 9.17 4.45
C ALA A 446 -22.79 9.04 4.48
N PRO A 447 -23.51 10.14 4.72
CA PRO A 447 -24.94 10.18 4.50
C PRO A 447 -25.31 9.65 3.11
N TYR A 448 -26.42 8.93 2.99
CA TYR A 448 -26.85 8.34 1.74
C TYR A 448 -28.30 8.68 1.46
N ILE A 449 -28.56 9.41 0.38
CA ILE A 449 -29.90 9.82 -0.06
C ILE A 449 -30.38 8.94 -1.22
N ARG A 450 -31.66 8.60 -1.21
CA ARG A 450 -32.35 7.87 -2.28
C ARG A 450 -33.83 8.25 -2.33
N THR A 451 -34.49 7.91 -3.42
CA THR A 451 -35.95 8.11 -3.58
C THR A 451 -36.71 6.80 -3.77
N ALA A 452 -38.02 6.82 -3.54
CA ALA A 452 -38.95 5.74 -3.88
C ALA A 452 -40.35 6.29 -4.19
N GLY A 453 -41.11 5.61 -5.04
CA GLY A 453 -42.48 6.00 -5.40
C GLY A 453 -42.56 7.29 -6.23
N MET A 454 -41.59 7.51 -7.12
CA MET A 454 -41.49 8.72 -7.94
C MET A 454 -42.39 8.63 -9.19
N GLU A 455 -43.69 8.45 -8.99
CA GLU A 455 -44.71 8.37 -10.04
C GLU A 455 -45.50 9.68 -10.14
N ALA A 456 -45.71 10.16 -11.35
CA ALA A 456 -46.35 11.45 -11.61
C ALA A 456 -47.78 11.49 -11.04
N GLY A 457 -48.11 12.54 -10.31
CA GLY A 457 -49.42 12.70 -9.66
C GLY A 457 -49.58 11.96 -8.33
N THR A 458 -48.55 11.27 -7.84
CA THR A 458 -48.62 10.47 -6.59
C THR A 458 -47.76 11.07 -5.46
N THR A 459 -47.61 10.34 -4.35
CA THR A 459 -46.70 10.71 -3.26
C THR A 459 -45.38 9.97 -3.41
N GLY A 460 -44.32 10.75 -3.64
CA GLY A 460 -42.93 10.28 -3.62
C GLY A 460 -42.31 10.39 -2.23
N ARG A 461 -41.22 9.65 -2.05
CA ARG A 461 -40.42 9.65 -0.81
C ARG A 461 -38.96 9.95 -1.12
N VAL A 462 -38.37 10.86 -0.36
CA VAL A 462 -36.92 11.02 -0.23
C VAL A 462 -36.50 10.44 1.10
N MET A 463 -35.52 9.54 1.09
CA MET A 463 -34.99 8.91 2.29
C MET A 463 -33.51 9.20 2.40
N VAL A 464 -33.05 9.45 3.63
CA VAL A 464 -31.63 9.52 3.98
C VAL A 464 -31.29 8.42 4.98
N LYS A 465 -30.07 7.90 4.87
CA LYS A 465 -29.50 6.87 5.74
C LYS A 465 -28.08 7.27 6.15
N TYR A 466 -27.58 6.63 7.21
CA TYR A 466 -26.21 6.84 7.70
C TYR A 466 -25.92 8.30 8.08
N CYS A 467 -26.94 9.01 8.55
CA CYS A 467 -26.81 10.31 9.18
C CYS A 467 -26.63 10.13 10.68
N THR A 468 -26.10 11.12 11.39
CA THR A 468 -25.94 11.09 12.85
C THR A 468 -27.30 10.79 13.50
N PRO A 469 -27.40 9.81 14.41
CA PRO A 469 -28.64 9.55 15.13
C PRO A 469 -29.19 10.80 15.83
N TRP A 470 -30.52 10.93 15.84
CA TRP A 470 -31.22 12.02 16.53
C TRP A 470 -30.79 13.44 16.15
N SER A 471 -30.29 13.61 14.92
CA SER A 471 -29.72 14.87 14.44
C SER A 471 -30.49 15.42 13.24
N PRO A 472 -30.46 16.75 13.03
CA PRO A 472 -31.11 17.36 11.89
C PRO A 472 -30.36 17.07 10.58
N VAL A 473 -31.11 16.83 9.51
CA VAL A 473 -30.60 16.67 8.14
C VAL A 473 -31.40 17.57 7.19
N GLN A 474 -30.68 18.29 6.33
CA GLN A 474 -31.27 19.09 5.27
C GLN A 474 -31.21 18.33 3.95
N MET A 475 -32.33 18.24 3.23
CA MET A 475 -32.39 17.68 1.88
C MET A 475 -32.66 18.78 0.86
N TYR A 476 -32.07 18.63 -0.32
CA TYR A 476 -32.16 19.55 -1.44
C TYR A 476 -32.63 18.80 -2.69
N PHE A 477 -33.34 19.48 -3.58
CA PHE A 477 -33.59 18.99 -4.92
C PHE A 477 -33.44 20.06 -5.99
N SER A 478 -33.12 19.66 -7.22
CA SER A 478 -33.03 20.54 -8.40
C SER A 478 -33.75 19.89 -9.58
N LEU A 479 -34.33 20.74 -10.43
CA LEU A 479 -34.85 20.37 -11.76
C LEU A 479 -33.91 20.84 -12.89
N ASN A 480 -32.80 21.50 -12.55
CA ASN A 480 -31.90 22.15 -13.50
C ASN A 480 -30.61 21.36 -13.75
N GLY A 481 -30.25 20.45 -12.84
CA GLY A 481 -29.10 19.58 -13.01
C GLY A 481 -28.53 19.04 -11.71
N GLY A 482 -27.56 18.12 -11.85
CA GLY A 482 -26.87 17.45 -10.76
C GLY A 482 -25.60 18.15 -10.26
N GLY A 483 -25.45 19.45 -10.49
CA GLY A 483 -24.25 20.21 -10.15
C GLY A 483 -23.12 20.07 -11.19
N PRO A 484 -21.87 20.41 -10.83
CA PRO A 484 -21.42 20.81 -9.49
C PRO A 484 -21.84 22.23 -9.11
N PHE A 485 -22.20 22.44 -7.84
CA PHE A 485 -22.40 23.76 -7.24
C PHE A 485 -21.52 23.92 -6.01
N VAL A 486 -20.62 24.90 -6.01
CA VAL A 486 -19.75 25.18 -4.88
C VAL A 486 -20.52 25.98 -3.83
N SER A 487 -20.66 25.42 -2.62
CA SER A 487 -21.35 26.04 -1.49
C SER A 487 -20.46 26.10 -0.25
N ALA A 488 -20.92 26.77 0.81
CA ALA A 488 -20.24 26.76 2.12
C ALA A 488 -20.18 25.35 2.77
N MET A 489 -21.03 24.41 2.35
CA MET A 489 -21.04 23.01 2.83
C MET A 489 -20.13 22.09 2.01
N GLY A 490 -19.47 22.64 0.97
CA GLY A 490 -18.72 21.90 -0.04
C GLY A 490 -19.40 21.89 -1.40
N THR A 491 -18.86 21.10 -2.33
CA THR A 491 -19.37 20.95 -3.70
C THR A 491 -20.61 20.06 -3.70
N MET A 492 -21.78 20.66 -3.91
CA MET A 492 -23.07 19.97 -3.96
C MET A 492 -23.35 19.40 -5.35
N SER A 493 -23.99 18.24 -5.40
CA SER A 493 -24.45 17.59 -6.64
C SER A 493 -25.86 18.04 -7.05
N VAL A 494 -26.12 19.35 -7.04
CA VAL A 494 -27.37 19.98 -7.51
C VAL A 494 -27.04 21.31 -8.17
N THR A 495 -27.74 21.66 -9.25
CA THR A 495 -27.55 22.92 -9.99
C THR A 495 -28.60 23.96 -9.57
N PRO A 496 -28.23 25.22 -9.27
CA PRO A 496 -29.21 26.27 -9.03
C PRO A 496 -30.15 26.56 -10.22
N PRO A 497 -31.38 27.03 -9.99
CA PRO A 497 -32.07 27.05 -8.70
C PRO A 497 -32.32 25.63 -8.19
N PHE A 498 -32.04 25.43 -6.91
CA PHE A 498 -32.39 24.21 -6.17
C PHE A 498 -33.21 24.62 -4.95
N GLU A 499 -34.06 23.72 -4.50
CA GLU A 499 -35.03 23.94 -3.42
C GLU A 499 -34.67 23.10 -2.20
N MET A 500 -35.05 23.59 -1.02
CA MET A 500 -34.88 22.89 0.25
C MET A 500 -36.17 22.17 0.62
N LEU A 501 -36.09 20.86 0.85
CA LEU A 501 -37.19 20.13 1.48
C LEU A 501 -37.28 20.47 2.97
N PRO A 502 -38.43 20.24 3.63
CA PRO A 502 -38.51 20.37 5.08
C PRO A 502 -37.38 19.59 5.78
N LYS A 503 -36.72 20.25 6.73
CA LYS A 503 -35.67 19.64 7.55
C LYS A 503 -36.24 18.47 8.33
N VAL A 504 -35.52 17.36 8.36
CA VAL A 504 -35.94 16.13 9.05
C VAL A 504 -34.98 15.78 10.17
N TRP A 505 -35.49 15.09 11.18
CA TRP A 505 -34.69 14.52 12.27
C TRP A 505 -34.54 13.03 12.04
N THR A 506 -33.33 12.53 12.25
CA THR A 506 -33.02 11.11 12.11
C THR A 506 -33.50 10.30 13.31
N ASP A 507 -33.86 9.04 13.06
CA ASP A 507 -34.09 8.05 14.11
C ASP A 507 -32.77 7.62 14.78
N HIS A 508 -32.86 6.71 15.77
CA HIS A 508 -31.70 6.14 16.45
C HIS A 508 -30.72 5.40 15.52
N LYS A 509 -31.15 5.01 14.32
CA LYS A 509 -30.31 4.35 13.31
C LYS A 509 -29.75 5.33 12.28
N GLY A 510 -29.98 6.63 12.45
CA GLY A 510 -29.51 7.62 11.50
C GLY A 510 -30.31 7.67 10.20
N ASN A 511 -31.56 7.19 10.19
CA ASN A 511 -32.43 7.25 9.02
C ASN A 511 -33.47 8.35 9.20
N ALA A 512 -33.81 9.03 8.10
CA ALA A 512 -34.95 9.93 8.05
C ALA A 512 -35.61 9.85 6.68
N GLN A 513 -36.85 10.31 6.58
CA GLN A 513 -37.54 10.41 5.30
C GLN A 513 -38.43 11.64 5.24
N ASN A 514 -38.66 12.11 4.02
CA ASN A 514 -39.62 13.15 3.72
C ASN A 514 -40.54 12.67 2.59
N ASN A 515 -41.83 12.93 2.74
CA ASN A 515 -42.85 12.56 1.75
C ASN A 515 -43.30 13.83 1.05
N PHE A 516 -43.46 13.79 -0.27
CA PHE A 516 -43.89 14.94 -1.04
C PHE A 516 -44.76 14.52 -2.23
N HIS A 517 -45.67 15.41 -2.63
CA HIS A 517 -46.44 15.19 -3.84
C HIS A 517 -45.56 15.41 -5.07
N VAL A 518 -45.57 14.46 -6.00
CA VAL A 518 -44.88 14.55 -7.28
C VAL A 518 -45.88 15.07 -8.31
N PRO A 519 -45.76 16.32 -8.80
CA PRO A 519 -46.69 16.86 -9.78
C PRO A 519 -46.74 16.03 -11.06
N ALA A 520 -47.92 15.87 -11.66
CA ALA A 520 -48.08 15.17 -12.93
C ALA A 520 -47.25 15.79 -14.07
N SER A 521 -47.01 17.10 -14.00
CA SER A 521 -46.20 17.85 -14.97
C SER A 521 -44.72 17.45 -15.01
N LEU A 522 -44.23 16.71 -14.01
CA LEU A 522 -42.85 16.25 -13.98
C LEU A 522 -42.63 14.91 -14.69
N MET A 523 -43.67 14.27 -15.24
CA MET A 523 -43.54 12.99 -15.95
C MET A 523 -42.43 13.03 -17.00
N GLY A 524 -41.51 12.06 -16.94
CA GLY A 524 -40.37 11.97 -17.84
C GLY A 524 -39.22 12.94 -17.55
N LEU A 525 -39.35 13.84 -16.56
CA LEU A 525 -38.29 14.77 -16.19
C LEU A 525 -37.38 14.18 -15.10
N PRO A 526 -36.06 14.45 -15.18
CA PRO A 526 -35.13 14.13 -14.11
C PRO A 526 -35.27 15.11 -12.93
N ILE A 527 -35.11 14.57 -11.72
CA ILE A 527 -34.95 15.35 -10.48
C ILE A 527 -33.66 14.90 -9.81
N TRP A 528 -32.84 15.87 -9.42
CA TRP A 528 -31.57 15.63 -8.70
C TRP A 528 -31.75 15.97 -7.22
N PHE A 529 -31.15 15.18 -6.34
CA PHE A 529 -31.26 15.26 -4.89
C PHE A 529 -29.89 15.19 -4.22
N GLN A 530 -29.78 15.85 -3.08
CA GLN A 530 -28.60 15.86 -2.21
C GLN A 530 -29.06 16.07 -0.75
N ALA A 531 -28.38 15.49 0.23
CA ALA A 531 -28.58 15.79 1.65
C ALA A 531 -27.30 16.31 2.31
N TYR A 532 -27.47 17.01 3.43
CA TYR A 532 -26.42 17.48 4.31
C TYR A 532 -26.75 17.14 5.77
N ASP A 533 -25.84 16.45 6.42
CA ASP A 533 -25.88 16.16 7.86
C ASP A 533 -25.12 17.25 8.62
N PHE A 534 -25.83 18.00 9.48
CA PHE A 534 -25.23 19.12 10.21
C PHE A 534 -24.26 18.71 11.31
N LYS A 535 -24.35 17.48 11.83
CA LYS A 535 -23.52 17.02 12.94
C LYS A 535 -22.27 16.28 12.47
N GLN A 536 -22.36 15.56 11.35
CA GLN A 536 -21.17 15.05 10.64
C GLN A 536 -20.49 16.10 9.77
N GLU A 537 -21.17 17.23 9.52
CA GLU A 537 -20.77 18.28 8.58
C GLU A 537 -20.49 17.72 7.16
N ARG A 538 -21.28 16.73 6.73
CA ARG A 538 -21.00 15.93 5.54
C ARG A 538 -22.18 15.90 4.56
N LEU A 539 -21.87 16.05 3.28
CA LEU A 539 -22.80 15.86 2.17
C LEU A 539 -23.03 14.37 1.90
N SER A 540 -24.25 14.01 1.50
CA SER A 540 -24.57 12.67 1.00
C SER A 540 -23.97 12.37 -0.39
N ASN A 541 -24.30 11.22 -0.99
CA ASN A 541 -24.21 11.07 -2.44
C ASN A 541 -25.14 12.07 -3.16
N GLY A 542 -24.82 12.41 -4.41
CA GLY A 542 -25.80 12.91 -5.36
C GLY A 542 -26.72 11.78 -5.81
N HIS A 543 -28.01 12.05 -5.95
CA HIS A 543 -28.99 11.08 -6.40
C HIS A 543 -29.87 11.68 -7.49
N SER A 544 -30.19 10.94 -8.55
CA SER A 544 -31.12 11.39 -9.57
C SER A 544 -32.17 10.33 -9.86
N VAL A 545 -33.35 10.76 -10.28
CA VAL A 545 -34.48 9.88 -10.64
C VAL A 545 -35.29 10.54 -11.73
N ILE A 546 -35.72 9.76 -12.72
CA ILE A 546 -36.70 10.18 -13.72
C ILE A 546 -38.09 9.86 -13.18
N VAL A 547 -38.98 10.84 -13.16
CA VAL A 547 -40.38 10.65 -12.75
C VAL A 547 -41.08 9.76 -13.77
N ARG A 548 -41.72 8.69 -13.28
CA ARG A 548 -42.42 7.71 -14.10
C ARG A 548 -43.88 8.06 -14.32
#